data_AF-A0A7Y0G4G4-F1
#
_entry.id   AF-A0A7Y0G4G4-F1
#
_cell.length_a   1.000
_cell.length_b   1.000
_cell.length_c   1.000
_cell.angle_alpha   90.00
_cell.angle_beta   90.00
_cell.angle_gamma   90.00
#
_symmetry.space_group_name_H-M   'P 1'
#
loop_
_entity.id
_entity.type
_entity.pdbx_description
1 polymer ?
#
loop_
_entity_poly.entity_id
_entity_poly.type
_entity_poly.pdbx_seq_one_letter_code
_entity_poly.pdbx_strand_id
1 'polypeptide(L)'
;MLARTSSAELTEWAAYERIAGPIGPERADALNALQTAVIANGTRGKGQRPFTPSDFMPQWGGKPKQTWQQMLAAVKTMHVRLGGKPRQNKEVGSRDGS
;
A
#
# COMPACT_ATOMS: atom_id res chain seq x y z
N MET A 1 16.40 -0.76 16.75
CA MET A 1 15.18 0.02 16.40
C MET A 1 13.93 -0.72 16.85
N LEU A 2 13.58 -1.89 16.29
CA LEU A 2 12.37 -2.67 16.66
C LEU A 2 12.31 -3.16 18.12
N ALA A 3 13.44 -3.29 18.83
CA ALA A 3 13.46 -3.69 20.25
C ALA A 3 12.95 -2.61 21.23
N ARG A 4 12.72 -1.38 20.75
CA ARG A 4 12.33 -0.22 21.56
C ARG A 4 10.97 0.34 21.17
N THR A 5 10.49 0.02 19.98
CA THR A 5 9.23 0.53 19.44
C THR A 5 8.13 -0.49 19.70
N SER A 6 7.08 -0.08 20.40
CA SER A 6 5.96 -0.98 20.68
C SER A 6 5.08 -1.19 19.45
N SER A 7 4.35 -2.30 19.39
CA SER A 7 3.37 -2.54 18.33
C SER A 7 2.28 -1.46 18.27
N ALA A 8 1.95 -0.86 19.42
CA ALA A 8 1.01 0.25 19.51
C ALA A 8 1.58 1.51 18.83
N GLU A 9 2.84 1.86 19.13
CA GLU A 9 3.51 2.99 18.47
C GLU A 9 3.62 2.78 16.95
N LEU A 10 3.98 1.59 16.49
CA LEU A 10 3.99 1.29 15.04
C LEU A 10 2.60 1.44 14.40
N THR A 11 1.55 1.11 15.13
CA THR A 11 0.15 1.24 14.67
C THR A 11 -0.26 2.70 14.61
N GLU A 12 0.16 3.50 15.58
CA GLU A 12 -0.08 4.95 15.64
C GLU A 12 0.65 5.66 14.49
N TRP A 13 1.92 5.34 14.24
CA TRP A 13 2.67 5.85 13.09
C TRP A 13 2.01 5.46 11.76
N ALA A 14 1.50 4.23 11.64
CA ALA A 14 0.76 3.79 10.45
C ALA A 14 -0.61 4.49 10.29
N ALA A 15 -1.28 4.85 11.38
CA ALA A 15 -2.52 5.62 11.35
C ALA A 15 -2.27 7.09 10.98
N TYR A 16 -1.21 7.68 11.55
CA TYR A 16 -0.74 9.01 11.20
C TYR A 16 -0.38 9.10 9.72
N GLU A 17 0.41 8.16 9.18
CA GLU A 17 0.75 8.08 7.74
C GLU A 17 -0.48 7.99 6.82
N ARG A 18 -1.54 7.31 7.26
CA ARG A 18 -2.79 7.22 6.49
C ARG A 18 -3.56 8.53 6.43
N ILE A 19 -3.41 9.39 7.43
CA ILE A 19 -4.13 10.67 7.54
C ILE A 19 -3.28 11.81 6.98
N ALA A 20 -2.02 11.89 7.40
CA ALA A 20 -1.10 12.96 7.05
C ALA A 20 -0.39 12.74 5.69
N GLY A 21 -0.40 11.51 5.16
CA GLY A 21 0.54 11.13 4.10
C GLY A 21 1.95 10.89 4.67
N PRO A 22 2.97 10.72 3.82
CA PRO A 22 4.32 10.44 4.27
C PRO A 22 4.90 11.66 4.97
N ILE A 23 5.64 11.39 6.03
CA ILE A 23 6.26 12.42 6.87
C ILE A 23 7.28 13.22 6.02
N GLY A 24 6.84 14.34 5.45
CA GLY A 24 7.64 15.27 4.64
C GLY A 24 6.80 16.46 4.13
N PRO A 25 7.39 17.67 4.01
CA PRO A 25 6.68 18.95 4.17
C PRO A 25 5.55 19.27 3.18
N GLU A 26 5.60 18.75 1.97
CA GLU A 26 4.54 18.86 0.97
C GLU A 26 5.06 17.95 -0.12
N ARG A 27 4.37 16.87 -0.48
CA ARG A 27 4.81 16.06 -1.62
C ARG A 27 4.83 16.97 -2.83
N ALA A 28 6.01 17.52 -3.17
CA ALA A 28 6.23 18.41 -4.30
C ALA A 28 5.99 17.68 -5.64
N ASP A 29 5.44 16.47 -5.61
CA ASP A 29 4.92 15.68 -6.71
C ASP A 29 4.16 16.53 -7.72
N ALA A 30 3.25 17.41 -7.28
CA ALA A 30 2.49 18.26 -8.20
C ALA A 30 3.39 19.26 -8.95
N LEU A 31 4.33 19.90 -8.25
CA LEU A 31 5.29 20.85 -8.82
C LEU A 31 6.29 20.13 -9.73
N ASN A 32 6.78 18.98 -9.30
CA ASN A 32 7.71 18.14 -10.06
C ASN A 32 7.04 17.55 -11.30
N ALA A 33 5.79 17.10 -11.18
CA ALA A 33 4.99 16.62 -12.30
C ALA A 33 4.73 17.73 -13.32
N LEU A 34 4.45 18.95 -12.85
CA LEU A 34 4.32 20.12 -13.72
C LEU A 34 5.64 20.40 -14.47
N GLN A 35 6.76 20.46 -13.75
CA GLN A 35 8.06 20.70 -14.34
C GLN A 35 8.47 19.61 -15.34
N THR A 36 8.19 18.35 -15.02
CA THR A 36 8.45 17.20 -15.91
C THR A 36 7.58 17.27 -17.16
N ALA A 37 6.30 17.66 -17.05
CA ALA A 37 5.42 17.83 -18.20
C ALA A 37 5.91 18.94 -19.15
N VAL A 38 6.46 20.04 -18.62
CA VAL A 38 7.09 21.10 -19.43
C VAL A 38 8.29 20.54 -20.21
N ILE A 39 9.21 19.85 -19.53
CA ILE A 39 10.40 19.26 -20.15
C ILE A 39 9.99 18.24 -21.23
N ALA A 40 9.09 17.31 -20.90
CA ALA A 40 8.65 16.25 -21.80
C ALA A 40 7.97 16.80 -23.06
N ASN A 41 7.16 17.86 -22.94
CA ASN A 41 6.53 18.50 -24.09
C ASN A 41 7.53 19.31 -24.93
N GLY A 42 8.57 19.87 -24.32
CA GLY A 42 9.64 20.58 -25.03
C GLY A 42 10.50 19.66 -25.89
N THR A 43 10.67 18.39 -25.50
CA THR A 43 11.45 17.39 -26.25
C THR A 43 10.59 16.47 -27.13
N ARG A 44 9.28 16.70 -27.18
CA ARG A 44 8.33 15.81 -27.84
C ARG A 44 8.38 15.95 -29.37
N GLY A 45 8.33 14.82 -30.07
CA GLY A 45 8.25 14.77 -31.53
C GLY A 45 6.95 15.37 -32.10
N LYS A 46 7.02 15.88 -33.34
CA LYS A 46 5.88 16.46 -34.05
C LYS A 46 4.76 15.41 -34.22
N GLY A 47 3.52 15.79 -33.91
CA GLY A 47 2.34 14.92 -34.05
C GLY A 47 2.10 13.92 -32.92
N GLN A 48 2.96 13.86 -31.89
CA GLN A 48 2.72 13.02 -30.72
C GLN A 48 1.56 13.56 -29.85
N ARG A 49 1.15 12.86 -28.79
CA ARG A 49 0.18 13.36 -27.78
C ARG A 49 0.89 14.24 -26.73
N PRO A 50 0.35 15.40 -26.31
CA PRO A 50 0.96 16.20 -25.25
C PRO A 50 0.91 15.44 -23.91
N PHE A 51 1.95 15.60 -23.10
CA PHE A 51 1.95 15.11 -21.73
C PHE A 51 1.30 16.13 -20.79
N THR A 52 0.58 15.63 -19.80
CA THR A 52 -0.06 16.40 -18.74
C THR A 52 0.63 16.13 -17.41
N PRO A 53 0.55 17.02 -16.41
CA PRO A 53 1.11 16.74 -15.08
C PRO A 53 0.62 15.41 -14.50
N SER A 54 -0.65 15.05 -14.74
CA SER A 54 -1.23 13.78 -14.27
C SER A 54 -0.50 12.54 -14.79
N ASP A 55 0.17 12.61 -15.95
CA ASP A 55 0.96 11.49 -16.49
C ASP A 55 2.23 11.21 -15.66
N PHE A 56 2.66 12.15 -14.82
CA PHE A 56 3.86 12.05 -13.97
C PHE A 56 3.54 12.00 -12.48
N MET A 57 2.26 12.01 -12.10
CA MET A 57 1.86 11.95 -10.70
C MET A 57 2.03 10.52 -10.14
N PRO A 58 2.76 10.33 -9.03
CA PRO A 58 2.86 9.05 -8.36
C PRO A 58 1.53 8.63 -7.72
N GLN A 59 1.18 7.35 -7.84
CA GLN A 59 -0.01 6.76 -7.22
C GLN A 59 0.33 6.21 -5.83
N TRP A 60 0.03 6.99 -4.81
CA TRP A 60 0.26 6.60 -3.43
C TRP A 60 -0.98 5.90 -2.84
N GLY A 61 -0.77 4.81 -2.09
CA GLY A 61 -1.86 4.12 -1.38
C GLY A 61 -2.71 3.17 -2.22
N GLY A 62 -2.31 2.86 -3.45
CA GLY A 62 -3.09 2.07 -4.41
C GLY A 62 -3.14 0.56 -4.21
N LYS A 63 -2.83 0.02 -3.03
CA LYS A 63 -3.15 -1.40 -2.77
C LYS A 63 -4.58 -1.48 -2.23
N PRO A 64 -5.51 -2.17 -2.94
CA PRO A 64 -6.84 -2.38 -2.39
C PRO A 64 -6.70 -3.01 -1.00
N LYS A 65 -7.54 -2.55 -0.05
CA LYS A 65 -7.58 -3.14 1.30
C LYS A 65 -7.76 -4.65 1.13
N GLN A 66 -6.76 -5.43 1.52
CA GLN A 66 -6.84 -6.88 1.40
C GLN A 66 -7.99 -7.37 2.27
N THR A 67 -8.81 -8.27 1.72
CA THR A 67 -9.85 -8.91 2.52
C THR A 67 -9.20 -9.80 3.58
N TRP A 68 -9.95 -10.14 4.64
CA TRP A 68 -9.42 -11.04 5.68
C TRP A 68 -9.02 -12.41 5.12
N GLN A 69 -9.71 -12.89 4.08
CA GLN A 69 -9.35 -14.13 3.39
C GLN A 69 -7.99 -14.02 2.68
N GLN A 70 -7.74 -12.88 2.02
CA GLN A 70 -6.47 -12.62 1.33
C GLN A 70 -5.30 -12.49 2.33
N MET A 71 -5.54 -11.83 3.46
CA MET A 71 -4.55 -11.75 4.55
C MET A 71 -4.27 -13.14 5.15
N LEU A 72 -5.31 -13.94 5.41
CA LEU A 72 -5.16 -15.30 5.93
C LEU A 72 -4.40 -16.20 4.95
N ALA A 73 -4.68 -16.08 3.65
CA ALA A 73 -3.98 -16.83 2.61
C ALA A 73 -2.49 -16.46 2.57
N ALA A 74 -2.16 -15.15 2.63
CA ALA A 74 -0.79 -14.66 2.66
C ALA A 74 -0.02 -15.16 3.90
N VAL A 75 -0.65 -15.11 5.09
CA VAL A 75 -0.07 -15.63 6.33
C VAL A 75 0.19 -17.13 6.21
N LYS A 76 -0.77 -17.91 5.69
CA LYS A 76 -0.59 -19.35 5.45
C LYS A 76 0.57 -19.63 4.50
N THR A 77 0.72 -18.87 3.42
CA THR A 77 1.83 -19.06 2.46
C THR A 77 3.18 -18.77 3.10
N MET A 78 3.29 -17.69 3.88
CA MET A 78 4.52 -17.34 4.60
C MET A 78 4.85 -18.36 5.68
N HIS A 79 3.84 -18.85 6.40
CA HIS A 79 4.01 -19.87 7.45
C HIS A 79 4.57 -21.18 6.88
N VAL A 80 4.12 -21.60 5.70
CA VAL A 80 4.65 -22.77 4.98
C VAL A 80 6.08 -22.53 4.48
N ARG A 81 6.36 -21.36 3.90
CA ARG A 81 7.72 -21.01 3.43
C ARG A 81 8.76 -20.96 4.55
N LEU A 82 8.34 -20.63 5.76
CA LEU A 82 9.18 -20.60 6.96
C LEU A 82 9.24 -21.95 7.70
N GLY A 83 8.70 -23.03 7.11
CA GLY A 83 8.81 -24.39 7.63
C GLY A 83 7.75 -24.80 8.65
N GLY A 84 6.73 -23.98 8.88
CA GLY A 84 5.60 -24.29 9.76
C GLY A 84 4.48 -25.05 9.04
N LYS A 85 3.68 -25.83 9.78
CA LYS A 85 2.45 -26.47 9.28
C LYS A 85 1.23 -25.61 9.66
N PRO A 86 0.39 -25.18 8.70
CA PRO A 86 -0.80 -24.39 9.02
C PRO A 86 -1.79 -25.20 9.85
N ARG A 87 -2.21 -24.69 11.02
CA ARG A 87 -3.29 -25.30 11.81
C ARG A 87 -4.63 -25.08 11.09
N GLN A 88 -5.36 -26.17 10.85
CA GLN A 88 -6.77 -26.10 10.46
C GLN A 88 -7.60 -25.86 11.71
N ASN A 89 -8.39 -24.77 11.73
CA ASN A 89 -9.47 -24.67 12.70
C ASN A 89 -10.58 -25.62 12.23
N LYS A 90 -10.95 -26.57 13.10
CA LYS A 90 -12.17 -27.36 12.94
C LYS A 90 -13.35 -26.38 13.04
N GLU A 91 -14.23 -26.44 12.06
CA GLU A 91 -15.51 -25.75 12.10
C GLU A 91 -16.20 -26.05 13.43
N VAL A 92 -16.61 -24.99 14.14
CA VAL A 92 -17.45 -25.11 15.32
C VAL A 92 -18.78 -25.63 14.81
N GLY A 93 -19.00 -26.93 15.03
CA GLY A 93 -20.20 -27.63 14.61
C GLY A 93 -21.46 -26.95 15.14
N SER A 94 -22.44 -26.84 14.26
CA SER A 94 -23.82 -26.54 14.58
C SER A 94 -24.30 -27.35 15.78
N ARG A 95 -24.61 -26.68 16.87
CA ARG A 95 -25.57 -27.18 17.86
C ARG A 95 -26.68 -26.15 17.91
N ASP A 96 -27.76 -26.45 17.21
CA ASP A 96 -29.12 -26.13 17.65
C ASP A 96 -30.05 -27.13 16.96
N GLY A 97 -30.66 -27.97 17.79
CA GLY A 97 -31.42 -29.15 17.40
C GLY A 97 -31.84 -29.90 18.65
N SER A 98 -32.74 -29.29 19.43
CA SER A 98 -33.67 -29.94 20.36
C SER A 98 -34.83 -28.98 20.60
#